data_AF-A0A949CPN7-F1
#
_entry.id   AF-A0A949CPN7-F1
#
_cell.length_a   1.000
_cell.length_b   1.000
_cell.length_c   1.000
_cell.angle_alpha   90.00
_cell.angle_beta   90.00
_cell.angle_gamma   90.00
#
_symmetry.space_group_name_H-M   'P 1'
#
loop_
_entity.id
_entity.type
_entity.pdbx_description
1 polymer ?
#
loop_
_entity_poly.entity_id
_entity_poly.type
_entity_poly.pdbx_seq_one_letter_code
_entity_poly.pdbx_strand_id
1 'polypeptide(L)'
;MKLLNFSTGNAKLGKRLIFSLPAGYSCPHAGVCKTLADRTTGKITDLPQENGPSWQDYRCFAAMAETRPAVRNSRWHNWDLIKETMYVSDNTTDALVALIQQSINEAQPARSKYDLLRIHESGDFWTQVYFNAWLQVARNNPMLKLYAYTKSLGMWYEKRHEIPDNLYLTASVGGTLDYLIPRYPEVFYRVAYVVYTEEQAKQMGLDIDHDDEHCFGPNPFALLVHNVQRAGSEAQKALTKRRKENKWTGYKK
;
A
#
# COMPACT_ATOMS: atom_id res chain seq x y z
N MET A 1 -13.00 -23.06 7.85
CA MET A 1 -13.23 -21.76 7.19
C MET A 1 -11.90 -21.29 6.61
N LYS A 2 -11.85 -20.79 5.36
CA LYS A 2 -10.61 -20.26 4.79
C LYS A 2 -10.32 -18.89 5.43
N LEU A 3 -9.05 -18.59 5.71
CA LEU A 3 -8.62 -17.31 6.29
C LEU A 3 -7.69 -16.56 5.32
N LEU A 4 -7.60 -15.25 5.53
CA LEU A 4 -6.68 -14.38 4.81
C LEU A 4 -5.26 -14.55 5.35
N ASN A 5 -4.29 -14.47 4.44
CA ASN A 5 -2.87 -14.52 4.76
C ASN A 5 -2.37 -13.14 5.18
N PHE A 6 -1.69 -13.11 6.33
CA PHE A 6 -0.92 -11.97 6.82
C PHE A 6 0.53 -12.40 6.99
N SER A 7 1.47 -11.48 6.76
CA SER A 7 2.86 -11.67 7.19
C SER A 7 3.13 -10.89 8.47
N THR A 8 4.17 -11.26 9.21
CA THR A 8 4.54 -10.67 10.51
C THR A 8 5.72 -9.70 10.44
N GLY A 9 6.17 -9.40 9.21
CA GLY A 9 7.32 -8.56 8.90
C GLY A 9 7.92 -8.87 7.52
N ASN A 10 8.83 -8.01 7.08
CA ASN A 10 9.57 -8.11 5.82
C ASN A 10 11.01 -7.60 6.01
N ALA A 11 11.72 -7.26 4.92
CA ALA A 11 13.09 -6.73 4.98
C ALA A 11 13.18 -5.29 5.55
N LYS A 12 12.09 -4.53 5.45
CA LYS A 12 11.93 -3.16 5.97
C LYS A 12 11.35 -3.15 7.39
N LEU A 13 10.40 -4.04 7.67
CA LEU A 13 9.46 -3.93 8.79
C LEU A 13 9.48 -5.17 9.68
N GLY A 14 9.48 -4.97 11.00
CA GLY A 14 9.29 -6.04 11.99
C GLY A 14 8.09 -5.80 12.88
N LYS A 15 7.71 -6.85 13.63
CA LYS A 15 6.72 -6.81 14.73
C LYS A 15 5.37 -6.19 14.37
N ARG A 16 4.83 -6.51 13.20
CA ARG A 16 3.54 -5.99 12.74
C ARG A 16 2.87 -6.96 11.79
N LEU A 17 1.55 -6.95 11.76
CA LEU A 17 0.81 -7.65 10.73
C LEU A 17 0.86 -6.87 9.42
N ILE A 18 1.03 -7.55 8.30
CA ILE A 18 1.04 -6.94 6.97
C ILE A 18 0.08 -7.71 6.07
N PHE A 19 -0.95 -7.01 5.64
CA PHE A 19 -1.93 -7.51 4.69
C PHE A 19 -1.59 -7.05 3.27
N SER A 20 -1.88 -7.86 2.25
CA SER A 20 -1.56 -7.52 0.86
C SER A 20 -2.49 -8.17 -0.14
N LEU A 21 -2.64 -7.49 -1.28
CA LEU A 21 -3.42 -7.91 -2.45
C LEU A 21 -2.55 -7.77 -3.71
N PRO A 22 -2.98 -8.32 -4.86
CA PRO A 22 -2.20 -8.26 -6.09
C PRO A 22 -2.04 -6.81 -6.58
N ALA A 23 -0.79 -6.39 -6.72
CA ALA A 23 -0.43 -5.05 -7.20
C ALA A 23 -0.99 -4.81 -8.60
N GLY A 24 -1.42 -3.59 -8.87
CA GLY A 24 -1.98 -3.21 -10.16
C GLY A 24 -3.41 -3.70 -10.35
N TYR A 25 -3.71 -4.97 -10.11
CA TYR A 25 -5.06 -5.53 -10.27
C TYR A 25 -6.06 -4.98 -9.25
N SER A 26 -5.66 -4.91 -7.98
CA SER A 26 -6.49 -4.36 -6.89
C SER A 26 -6.28 -2.86 -6.67
N CYS A 27 -5.58 -2.16 -7.59
CA CYS A 27 -5.28 -0.73 -7.48
C CYS A 27 -6.05 0.06 -8.56
N PRO A 28 -7.30 0.49 -8.31
CA PRO A 28 -8.11 1.17 -9.34
C PRO A 28 -7.51 2.51 -9.76
N HIS A 29 -6.88 3.23 -8.83
CA HIS A 29 -6.32 4.57 -9.04
C HIS A 29 -4.80 4.59 -9.14
N ALA A 30 -4.16 3.44 -9.40
CA ALA A 30 -2.74 3.40 -9.71
C ALA A 30 -2.46 4.18 -11.00
N GLY A 31 -1.56 5.16 -10.92
CA GLY A 31 -1.18 6.05 -12.00
C GLY A 31 0.12 5.63 -12.68
N VAL A 32 1.18 6.43 -12.50
CA VAL A 32 2.52 6.14 -13.04
C VAL A 32 3.08 4.79 -12.58
N CYS A 33 2.62 4.31 -11.41
CA CYS A 33 3.07 3.05 -10.82
C CYS A 33 2.30 1.81 -11.27
N LYS A 34 1.30 1.94 -12.16
CA LYS A 34 0.47 0.81 -12.59
C LYS A 34 1.33 -0.23 -13.32
N THR A 35 1.60 -1.32 -12.59
CA THR A 35 2.40 -2.45 -13.03
C THR A 35 1.73 -3.72 -12.52
N LEU A 36 1.66 -4.74 -13.36
CA LEU A 36 1.00 -6.00 -13.11
C LEU A 36 2.02 -7.13 -13.20
N ALA A 37 1.94 -8.08 -12.28
CA ALA A 37 2.59 -9.38 -12.43
C ALA A 37 1.53 -10.39 -12.86
N ASP A 38 1.75 -11.04 -14.00
CA ASP A 38 0.85 -12.10 -14.48
C ASP A 38 0.62 -13.15 -13.39
N ARG A 39 -0.66 -13.50 -13.17
CA ARG A 39 -1.08 -14.36 -12.06
C ARG A 39 -0.38 -15.71 -12.06
N THR A 40 -0.11 -16.27 -13.23
CA THR A 40 0.46 -17.62 -13.36
C THR A 40 1.98 -17.55 -13.44
N THR A 41 2.50 -16.79 -14.39
CA THR A 41 3.92 -16.74 -14.76
C THR A 41 4.73 -15.76 -13.91
N GLY A 42 4.09 -14.72 -13.36
CA GLY A 42 4.77 -13.60 -12.72
C GLY A 42 5.44 -12.63 -13.69
N LYS A 43 5.19 -12.76 -15.01
CA LYS A 43 5.71 -11.84 -16.02
C LYS A 43 5.17 -10.43 -15.76
N ILE A 44 6.05 -9.43 -15.80
CA ILE A 44 5.71 -8.03 -15.54
C ILE A 44 5.18 -7.37 -16.81
N THR A 45 4.04 -6.69 -16.68
CA THR A 45 3.49 -5.76 -17.66
C THR A 45 3.33 -4.40 -17.01
N ASP A 46 3.97 -3.38 -17.58
CA ASP A 46 3.81 -1.98 -17.17
C ASP A 46 2.68 -1.34 -17.97
N LEU A 47 1.72 -0.71 -17.30
CA LEU A 47 0.60 0.03 -17.89
C LEU A 47 0.43 1.38 -17.19
N PRO A 48 1.47 2.23 -17.11
CA PRO A 48 1.36 3.54 -16.45
C PRO A 48 0.19 4.33 -17.05
N GLN A 49 -0.58 4.99 -16.20
CA GLN A 49 -1.68 5.83 -16.65
C GLN A 49 -1.19 7.27 -16.84
N GLU A 50 -1.54 7.88 -17.96
CA GLU A 50 -1.14 9.26 -18.31
C GLU A 50 -2.19 10.30 -17.87
N ASN A 51 -3.45 9.89 -17.75
CA ASN A 51 -4.54 10.77 -17.36
C ASN A 51 -4.69 10.83 -15.83
N GLY A 52 -4.27 11.94 -15.22
CA GLY A 52 -4.50 12.25 -13.81
C GLY A 52 -3.25 12.33 -12.93
N PRO A 53 -2.26 11.41 -13.04
CA PRO A 53 -1.07 11.47 -12.22
C PRO A 53 -0.26 12.74 -12.47
N SER A 54 0.21 13.38 -11.40
CA SER A 54 0.98 14.63 -11.48
C SER A 54 2.45 14.44 -11.08
N TRP A 55 2.94 13.20 -11.12
CA TRP A 55 4.23 12.83 -10.54
C TRP A 55 5.15 12.14 -11.55
N GLN A 56 6.44 12.13 -11.24
CA GLN A 56 7.47 11.49 -12.05
C GLN A 56 7.25 9.97 -12.18
N ASP A 57 7.76 9.38 -13.26
CA ASP A 57 7.60 7.94 -13.54
C ASP A 57 8.28 7.06 -12.47
N TYR A 58 7.62 6.00 -12.02
CA TYR A 58 8.27 4.93 -11.26
C TYR A 58 7.45 3.64 -11.35
N ARG A 59 8.12 2.50 -11.26
CA ARG A 59 7.51 1.17 -11.23
C ARG A 59 7.13 0.80 -9.80
N CYS A 60 5.96 0.18 -9.63
CA CYS A 60 5.53 -0.36 -8.34
C CYS A 60 6.50 -1.44 -7.84
N PHE A 61 7.15 -1.19 -6.69
CA PHE A 61 8.07 -2.16 -6.08
C PHE A 61 7.35 -3.46 -5.68
N ALA A 62 6.08 -3.38 -5.29
CA ALA A 62 5.30 -4.51 -4.84
C ALA A 62 4.93 -5.46 -5.99
N ALA A 63 4.67 -4.93 -7.20
CA ALA A 63 4.47 -5.75 -8.39
C ALA A 63 5.74 -6.55 -8.75
N MET A 64 6.92 -5.95 -8.57
CA MET A 64 8.19 -6.69 -8.76
C MET A 64 8.37 -7.83 -7.75
N ALA A 65 7.85 -7.71 -6.53
CA ALA A 65 7.87 -8.80 -5.56
C ALA A 65 6.97 -9.99 -5.98
N GLU A 66 5.93 -9.75 -6.77
CA GLU A 66 5.00 -10.77 -7.28
C GLU A 66 5.57 -11.61 -8.43
N THR A 67 6.78 -11.31 -8.90
CA THR A 67 7.57 -12.24 -9.73
C THR A 67 7.88 -13.55 -8.98
N ARG A 68 7.84 -13.53 -7.64
CA ARG A 68 8.02 -14.71 -6.78
C ARG A 68 6.69 -15.45 -6.57
N PRO A 69 6.59 -16.75 -6.91
CA PRO A 69 5.35 -17.51 -6.81
C PRO A 69 4.67 -17.44 -5.44
N ALA A 70 5.41 -17.64 -4.35
CA ALA A 70 4.85 -17.62 -3.01
C ALA A 70 4.19 -16.28 -2.64
N VAL A 71 4.81 -15.15 -3.05
CA VAL A 71 4.29 -13.81 -2.79
C VAL A 71 3.00 -13.58 -3.58
N ARG A 72 3.00 -13.87 -4.90
CA ARG A 72 1.79 -13.67 -5.70
C ARG A 72 0.66 -14.61 -5.31
N ASN A 73 0.94 -15.87 -4.99
CA ASN A 73 -0.08 -16.85 -4.62
C ASN A 73 -0.79 -16.41 -3.33
N SER A 74 -0.05 -15.92 -2.34
CA SER A 74 -0.61 -15.40 -1.09
C SER A 74 -1.52 -14.19 -1.34
N ARG A 75 -1.07 -13.24 -2.15
CA ARG A 75 -1.83 -12.03 -2.49
C ARG A 75 -3.10 -12.34 -3.31
N TRP A 76 -3.01 -13.24 -4.29
CA TRP A 76 -4.17 -13.67 -5.08
C TRP A 76 -5.17 -14.46 -4.25
N HIS A 77 -4.71 -15.34 -3.35
CA HIS A 77 -5.57 -16.02 -2.38
C HIS A 77 -6.39 -15.02 -1.56
N ASN A 78 -5.74 -13.97 -1.03
CA ASN A 78 -6.44 -12.93 -0.27
C ASN A 78 -7.51 -12.23 -1.10
N TRP A 79 -7.17 -11.84 -2.33
CA TRP A 79 -8.09 -11.09 -3.18
C TRP A 79 -9.27 -11.94 -3.65
N ASP A 80 -9.02 -13.19 -4.03
CA ASP A 80 -10.08 -14.12 -4.43
C ASP A 80 -11.00 -14.44 -3.25
N LEU A 81 -10.46 -14.70 -2.06
CA LEU A 81 -11.28 -14.98 -0.88
C LEU A 81 -12.16 -13.78 -0.46
N ILE A 82 -11.64 -12.55 -0.56
CA ILE A 82 -12.46 -11.35 -0.34
C ILE A 82 -13.58 -11.26 -1.37
N LYS A 83 -13.29 -11.42 -2.67
CA LYS A 83 -14.32 -11.39 -3.72
C LYS A 83 -15.36 -12.49 -3.51
N GLU A 84 -14.94 -13.73 -3.24
CA GLU A 84 -15.84 -14.84 -2.93
C GLU A 84 -16.78 -14.47 -1.78
N THR A 85 -16.24 -13.91 -0.69
CA THR A 85 -17.00 -13.44 0.47
C THR A 85 -17.99 -12.33 0.09
N MET A 86 -17.64 -11.47 -0.86
CA MET A 86 -18.52 -10.42 -1.34
C MET A 86 -19.72 -10.93 -2.12
N TYR A 87 -19.60 -12.06 -2.83
CA TYR A 87 -20.67 -12.59 -3.67
C TYR A 87 -21.66 -13.51 -2.94
N VAL A 88 -21.28 -14.06 -1.78
CA VAL A 88 -22.07 -15.09 -1.09
C VAL A 88 -22.97 -14.55 0.03
N SER A 89 -22.90 -13.26 0.36
CA SER A 89 -23.60 -12.70 1.51
C SER A 89 -24.42 -11.46 1.13
N ASP A 90 -25.71 -11.48 1.51
CA ASP A 90 -26.62 -10.34 1.41
C ASP A 90 -26.17 -9.14 2.27
N ASN A 91 -25.40 -9.40 3.35
CA ASN A 91 -24.75 -8.39 4.16
C ASN A 91 -23.23 -8.45 3.98
N THR A 92 -22.79 -7.97 2.81
CA THR A 92 -21.42 -8.09 2.36
C THR A 92 -20.41 -7.44 3.32
N THR A 93 -20.70 -6.27 3.87
CA THR A 93 -19.75 -5.56 4.74
C THR A 93 -19.49 -6.36 6.01
N ASP A 94 -20.52 -6.87 6.68
CA ASP A 94 -20.35 -7.63 7.92
C ASP A 94 -19.63 -8.96 7.68
N ALA A 95 -19.89 -9.62 6.56
CA ALA A 95 -19.17 -10.83 6.16
C ALA A 95 -17.66 -10.56 5.96
N LEU A 96 -17.31 -9.44 5.32
CA LEU A 96 -15.90 -9.04 5.16
C LEU A 96 -15.26 -8.67 6.50
N VAL A 97 -15.97 -7.95 7.35
CA VAL A 97 -15.48 -7.61 8.70
C VAL A 97 -15.19 -8.87 9.49
N ALA A 98 -16.10 -9.84 9.48
CA ALA A 98 -15.92 -11.13 10.16
C ALA A 98 -14.70 -11.89 9.63
N LEU A 99 -14.56 -12.00 8.29
CA LEU A 99 -13.41 -12.67 7.66
C LEU A 99 -12.09 -11.99 8.05
N ILE A 100 -12.01 -10.66 7.96
CA ILE A 100 -10.79 -9.91 8.26
C ILE A 100 -10.46 -10.05 9.76
N GLN A 101 -11.44 -9.87 10.64
CA GLN A 101 -11.24 -9.97 12.08
C GLN A 101 -10.72 -11.35 12.48
N GLN A 102 -11.35 -12.42 11.98
CA GLN A 102 -10.92 -13.78 12.29
C GLN A 102 -9.50 -14.05 11.77
N SER A 103 -9.17 -13.55 10.58
CA SER A 103 -7.84 -13.70 10.00
C SER A 103 -6.77 -12.92 10.77
N ILE A 104 -7.10 -11.73 11.29
CA ILE A 104 -6.21 -10.96 12.19
C ILE A 104 -5.96 -11.75 13.47
N ASN A 105 -7.02 -12.26 14.10
CA ASN A 105 -6.92 -12.99 15.37
C ASN A 105 -6.01 -14.22 15.26
N GLU A 106 -6.13 -14.95 14.14
CA GLU A 106 -5.30 -16.13 13.84
C GLU A 106 -3.85 -15.75 13.51
N ALA A 107 -3.63 -14.69 12.73
CA ALA A 107 -2.29 -14.26 12.33
C ALA A 107 -1.47 -13.66 13.48
N GLN A 108 -2.13 -13.15 14.51
CA GLN A 108 -1.48 -12.56 15.67
C GLN A 108 -0.66 -13.59 16.45
N PRO A 109 0.64 -13.35 16.74
CA PRO A 109 1.46 -14.29 17.50
C PRO A 109 0.84 -14.63 18.87
N ALA A 110 0.94 -15.88 19.29
CA ALA A 110 0.33 -16.35 20.53
C ALA A 110 0.95 -15.70 21.79
N ARG A 111 2.26 -15.44 21.78
CA ARG A 111 3.01 -14.96 22.95
C ARG A 111 3.02 -13.44 23.10
N SER A 112 3.20 -12.71 22.00
CA SER A 112 3.29 -11.25 22.00
C SER A 112 2.50 -10.73 20.81
N LYS A 113 1.32 -10.18 21.10
CA LYS A 113 0.47 -9.56 20.09
C LYS A 113 1.17 -8.33 19.53
N TYR A 114 1.03 -8.12 18.23
CA TYR A 114 1.47 -6.90 17.57
C TYR A 114 0.40 -5.82 17.70
N ASP A 115 0.85 -4.60 17.90
CA ASP A 115 0.07 -3.37 18.00
C ASP A 115 -0.03 -2.61 16.67
N LEU A 116 0.67 -3.08 15.63
CA LEU A 116 0.68 -2.47 14.30
C LEU A 116 0.14 -3.44 13.23
N LEU A 117 -0.70 -2.90 12.34
CA LEU A 117 -1.17 -3.58 11.14
C LEU A 117 -1.05 -2.67 9.93
N ARG A 118 -0.19 -3.06 8.96
CA ARG A 118 -0.10 -2.42 7.66
C ARG A 118 -1.16 -2.99 6.73
N ILE A 119 -2.15 -2.17 6.38
CA ILE A 119 -3.11 -2.46 5.34
C ILE A 119 -2.41 -2.15 4.01
N HIS A 120 -2.24 -3.19 3.19
CA HIS A 120 -1.61 -3.11 1.86
C HIS A 120 -0.13 -2.67 1.90
N GLU A 121 0.77 -3.65 2.05
CA GLU A 121 2.12 -3.49 1.44
C GLU A 121 2.01 -3.51 -0.10
N SER A 122 1.01 -4.23 -0.60
CA SER A 122 0.62 -4.32 -2.00
C SER A 122 -0.89 -4.29 -2.15
N GLY A 123 -1.36 -3.75 -3.29
CA GLY A 123 -2.76 -3.52 -3.56
C GLY A 123 -3.24 -2.16 -3.08
N ASP A 124 -4.55 -1.94 -3.18
CA ASP A 124 -5.21 -0.74 -2.65
C ASP A 124 -6.67 -1.07 -2.29
N PHE A 125 -7.39 -0.11 -1.72
CA PHE A 125 -8.83 -0.20 -1.56
C PHE A 125 -9.50 -0.09 -2.94
N TRP A 126 -10.18 -1.15 -3.40
CA TRP A 126 -10.74 -1.17 -4.76
C TRP A 126 -12.26 -1.00 -4.85
N THR A 127 -12.99 -1.13 -3.73
CA THR A 127 -14.43 -0.81 -3.65
C THR A 127 -14.76 -0.10 -2.33
N GLN A 128 -15.85 0.69 -2.33
CA GLN A 128 -16.34 1.35 -1.12
C GLN A 128 -16.71 0.36 -0.02
N VAL A 129 -17.30 -0.78 -0.39
CA VAL A 129 -17.67 -1.85 0.55
C VAL A 129 -16.43 -2.43 1.25
N TYR A 130 -15.34 -2.65 0.51
CA TYR A 130 -14.08 -3.12 1.07
C TYR A 130 -13.39 -2.06 1.95
N PHE A 131 -13.45 -0.79 1.56
CA PHE A 131 -12.96 0.32 2.38
C PHE A 131 -13.72 0.41 3.71
N ASN A 132 -15.06 0.37 3.65
CA ASN A 132 -15.94 0.40 4.83
C ASN A 132 -15.68 -0.77 5.78
N ALA A 133 -15.38 -1.97 5.25
CA ALA A 133 -15.02 -3.12 6.08
C ALA A 133 -13.76 -2.83 6.92
N TRP A 134 -12.72 -2.19 6.36
CA TRP A 134 -11.54 -1.80 7.12
C TRP A 134 -11.81 -0.70 8.14
N LEU A 135 -12.70 0.26 7.85
CA LEU A 135 -13.14 1.23 8.87
C LEU A 135 -13.77 0.51 10.06
N GLN A 136 -14.65 -0.45 9.81
CA GLN A 136 -15.30 -1.20 10.87
C GLN A 136 -14.32 -2.11 11.63
N VAL A 137 -13.38 -2.76 10.94
CA VAL A 137 -12.29 -3.51 11.59
C VAL A 137 -11.46 -2.61 12.49
N ALA A 138 -11.12 -1.39 12.05
CA ALA A 138 -10.39 -0.45 12.90
C ALA A 138 -11.18 -0.10 14.17
N ARG A 139 -12.49 0.18 14.06
CA ARG A 139 -13.38 0.44 15.22
C ARG A 139 -13.47 -0.76 16.17
N ASN A 140 -13.48 -1.97 15.64
CA ASN A 140 -13.53 -3.19 16.44
C ASN A 140 -12.21 -3.48 17.18
N ASN A 141 -11.11 -2.84 16.80
CA ASN A 141 -9.78 -3.04 17.39
C ASN A 141 -9.14 -1.72 17.82
N PRO A 142 -9.73 -0.97 18.78
CA PRO A 142 -9.29 0.39 19.11
C PRO A 142 -7.83 0.48 19.59
N MET A 143 -7.28 -0.62 20.11
CA MET A 143 -5.88 -0.70 20.56
C MET A 143 -4.87 -1.04 19.46
N LEU A 144 -5.33 -1.52 18.30
CA LEU A 144 -4.47 -1.83 17.16
C LEU A 144 -4.32 -0.56 16.32
N LYS A 145 -3.09 -0.18 15.98
CA LYS A 145 -2.82 0.90 15.02
C LYS A 145 -2.79 0.32 13.60
N LEU A 146 -3.78 0.67 12.80
CA LEU A 146 -3.86 0.31 11.40
C LEU A 146 -3.32 1.46 10.56
N TYR A 147 -2.57 1.15 9.51
CA TYR A 147 -2.07 2.20 8.61
C TYR A 147 -2.00 1.73 7.16
N ALA A 148 -2.25 2.66 6.22
CA ALA A 148 -2.31 2.36 4.80
C ALA A 148 -1.74 3.52 3.95
N TYR A 149 -1.16 3.17 2.82
CA TYR A 149 -0.78 4.10 1.76
C TYR A 149 -1.73 3.88 0.60
N THR A 150 -2.52 4.90 0.24
CA THR A 150 -3.60 4.72 -0.73
C THR A 150 -3.59 5.80 -1.80
N LYS A 151 -3.98 5.40 -3.02
CA LYS A 151 -4.35 6.27 -4.15
C LYS A 151 -5.85 6.34 -4.35
N SER A 152 -6.64 5.55 -3.61
CA SER A 152 -8.10 5.56 -3.63
C SER A 152 -8.71 6.72 -2.84
N LEU A 153 -8.27 7.93 -3.22
CA LEU A 153 -8.58 9.17 -2.52
C LEU A 153 -10.07 9.53 -2.53
N GLY A 154 -10.82 9.10 -3.55
CA GLY A 154 -12.27 9.32 -3.63
C GLY A 154 -13.04 8.65 -2.48
N MET A 155 -12.76 7.37 -2.21
CA MET A 155 -13.40 6.60 -1.13
C MET A 155 -13.03 7.16 0.25
N TRP A 156 -11.76 7.56 0.43
CA TRP A 156 -11.33 8.24 1.64
C TRP A 156 -12.07 9.57 1.79
N TYR A 157 -12.11 10.42 0.75
CA TYR A 157 -12.81 11.70 0.83
C TYR A 157 -14.28 11.53 1.21
N GLU A 158 -15.01 10.59 0.59
CA GLU A 158 -16.41 10.29 0.93
C GLU A 158 -16.58 10.01 2.42
N LYS A 159 -15.64 9.27 3.02
CA LYS A 159 -15.64 8.83 4.41
C LYS A 159 -14.77 9.66 5.36
N ARG A 160 -14.34 10.85 4.97
CA ARG A 160 -13.39 11.69 5.73
C ARG A 160 -13.83 12.00 7.17
N HIS A 161 -15.12 12.02 7.45
CA HIS A 161 -15.69 12.26 8.79
C HIS A 161 -15.94 10.95 9.59
N GLU A 162 -15.63 9.80 9.01
CA GLU A 162 -15.89 8.48 9.57
C GLU A 162 -14.59 7.68 9.84
N ILE A 163 -13.42 8.27 9.57
CA ILE A 163 -12.11 7.61 9.76
C ILE A 163 -11.83 7.46 11.27
N PRO A 164 -11.66 6.22 11.79
CA PRO A 164 -11.32 6.00 13.20
C PRO A 164 -9.94 6.53 13.56
N ASP A 165 -9.76 7.00 14.80
CA ASP A 165 -8.49 7.58 15.29
C ASP A 165 -7.29 6.62 15.24
N ASN A 166 -7.55 5.31 15.25
CA ASN A 166 -6.53 4.28 15.16
C ASN A 166 -6.21 3.86 13.71
N LEU A 167 -6.82 4.49 12.71
CA LEU A 167 -6.56 4.26 11.28
C LEU A 167 -5.82 5.44 10.63
N TYR A 168 -4.56 5.20 10.28
CA TYR A 168 -3.67 6.19 9.70
C TYR A 168 -3.61 6.03 8.18
N LEU A 169 -4.26 6.93 7.45
CA LEU A 169 -4.22 6.96 5.98
C LEU A 169 -3.16 7.95 5.49
N THR A 170 -2.36 7.51 4.54
CA THR A 170 -1.35 8.33 3.84
C THR A 170 -1.74 8.43 2.37
N ALA A 171 -1.92 9.65 1.87
CA ALA A 171 -2.15 9.90 0.46
C ALA A 171 -0.84 9.64 -0.31
N SER A 172 -0.83 8.63 -1.16
CA SER A 172 0.37 8.28 -1.93
C SER A 172 0.32 8.91 -3.31
N VAL A 173 1.19 9.87 -3.58
CA VAL A 173 1.24 10.61 -4.85
C VAL A 173 1.62 9.69 -6.02
N GLY A 174 1.21 10.03 -7.24
CA GLY A 174 1.42 9.28 -8.48
C GLY A 174 0.20 8.46 -8.91
N GLY A 175 -0.99 8.78 -8.41
CA GLY A 175 -2.27 8.14 -8.73
C GLY A 175 -3.13 8.95 -9.68
N THR A 176 -4.19 8.36 -10.23
CA THR A 176 -5.08 9.08 -11.18
C THR A 176 -5.95 10.15 -10.52
N LEU A 177 -5.95 10.22 -9.19
CA LEU A 177 -6.70 11.18 -8.38
C LEU A 177 -5.81 12.21 -7.67
N ASP A 178 -4.54 12.38 -8.08
CA ASP A 178 -3.60 13.28 -7.40
C ASP A 178 -4.13 14.73 -7.28
N TYR A 179 -5.00 15.17 -8.19
CA TYR A 179 -5.65 16.49 -8.14
C TYR A 179 -6.50 16.72 -6.86
N LEU A 180 -6.92 15.67 -6.17
CA LEU A 180 -7.66 15.77 -4.91
C LEU A 180 -6.77 16.19 -3.74
N ILE A 181 -5.48 15.84 -3.77
CA ILE A 181 -4.53 16.10 -2.68
C ILE A 181 -4.41 17.61 -2.39
N PRO A 182 -4.05 18.48 -3.36
CA PRO A 182 -3.99 19.92 -3.10
C PRO A 182 -5.37 20.58 -2.99
N ARG A 183 -6.43 19.91 -3.49
CA ARG A 183 -7.80 20.45 -3.45
C ARG A 183 -8.44 20.35 -2.05
N TYR A 184 -8.07 19.33 -1.28
CA TYR A 184 -8.60 19.05 0.05
C TYR A 184 -7.47 18.79 1.07
N PRO A 185 -6.59 19.78 1.32
CA PRO A 185 -5.42 19.62 2.20
C PRO A 185 -5.80 19.32 3.66
N GLU A 186 -7.01 19.69 4.10
CA GLU A 186 -7.55 19.37 5.41
C GLU A 186 -7.90 17.87 5.57
N VAL A 187 -8.16 17.19 4.45
CA VAL A 187 -8.43 15.75 4.41
C VAL A 187 -7.15 14.97 4.17
N PHE A 188 -6.35 15.40 3.18
CA PHE A 188 -5.14 14.72 2.73
C PHE A 188 -3.88 15.39 3.27
N TYR A 189 -3.80 15.61 4.58
CA TYR A 189 -2.67 16.30 5.20
C TYR A 189 -1.39 15.44 5.20
N ARG A 190 -1.52 14.12 5.32
CA ARG A 190 -0.41 13.17 5.32
C ARG A 190 -0.15 12.65 3.90
N VAL A 191 0.96 13.08 3.30
CA VAL A 191 1.25 12.82 1.89
C VAL A 191 2.63 12.18 1.72
N ALA A 192 2.71 11.07 0.98
CA ALA A 192 3.95 10.40 0.64
C ALA A 192 4.34 10.63 -0.83
N TYR A 193 5.56 11.09 -1.07
CA TYR A 193 6.13 11.36 -2.39
C TYR A 193 7.22 10.35 -2.73
N VAL A 194 7.14 9.70 -3.90
CA VAL A 194 8.24 8.84 -4.37
C VAL A 194 9.32 9.71 -4.99
N VAL A 195 10.52 9.72 -4.41
CA VAL A 195 11.67 10.51 -4.89
C VAL A 195 12.76 9.60 -5.45
N TYR A 196 13.58 10.13 -6.34
CA TYR A 196 14.66 9.39 -6.97
C TYR A 196 15.95 9.38 -6.14
N THR A 197 16.22 10.47 -5.42
CA THR A 197 17.46 10.68 -4.65
C THR A 197 17.20 11.38 -3.32
N GLU A 198 18.17 11.31 -2.42
CA GLU A 198 18.15 12.03 -1.13
C GLU A 198 18.21 13.53 -1.33
N GLU A 199 18.96 13.99 -2.34
CA GLU A 199 19.05 15.41 -2.70
C GLU A 199 17.70 15.95 -3.18
N GLN A 200 16.90 15.16 -3.91
CA GLN A 200 15.55 15.53 -4.30
C GLN A 200 14.65 15.70 -3.06
N ALA A 201 14.70 14.75 -2.12
CA ALA A 201 13.94 14.86 -0.86
C ALA A 201 14.31 16.13 -0.09
N LYS A 202 15.61 16.41 0.03
CA LYS A 202 16.13 17.62 0.68
C LYS A 202 15.67 18.91 0.00
N GLN A 203 15.69 18.96 -1.34
CA GLN A 203 15.19 20.11 -2.10
C GLN A 203 13.70 20.36 -1.89
N MET A 204 12.92 19.30 -1.67
CA MET A 204 11.50 19.37 -1.36
C MET A 204 11.21 19.62 0.12
N GLY A 205 12.24 19.65 0.99
CA GLY A 205 12.07 19.76 2.44
C GLY A 205 11.37 18.55 3.07
N LEU A 206 11.56 17.35 2.49
CA LEU A 206 10.94 16.11 2.94
C LEU A 206 11.95 15.16 3.59
N ASP A 207 11.61 14.64 4.77
CA ASP A 207 12.33 13.53 5.39
C ASP A 207 12.04 12.22 4.66
N ILE A 208 13.03 11.32 4.61
CA ILE A 208 12.88 10.01 3.95
C ILE A 208 12.50 8.97 4.98
N ASP A 209 11.37 8.32 4.74
CA ASP A 209 10.87 7.26 5.62
C ASP A 209 11.49 5.89 5.30
N HIS A 210 12.12 5.30 6.32
CA HIS A 210 12.80 4.01 6.23
C HIS A 210 12.13 2.85 6.97
N ASP A 211 11.10 3.09 7.79
CA ASP A 211 10.50 2.13 8.72
C ASP A 211 8.97 2.24 8.87
N ASP A 212 8.34 3.11 8.08
CA ASP A 212 6.93 3.52 8.16
C ASP A 212 6.59 4.37 9.40
N GLU A 213 7.53 4.89 10.19
CA GLU A 213 7.19 5.72 11.35
C GLU A 213 6.57 7.06 10.97
N HIS A 214 6.96 7.62 9.81
CA HIS A 214 6.46 8.92 9.35
C HIS A 214 4.96 8.91 9.07
N CYS A 215 4.37 7.72 8.80
CA CYS A 215 2.93 7.61 8.57
C CYS A 215 2.07 7.82 9.83
N PHE A 216 2.68 7.89 11.02
CA PHE A 216 1.98 8.24 12.26
C PHE A 216 2.01 9.74 12.57
N GLY A 217 2.86 10.50 11.86
CA GLY A 217 2.90 11.96 11.95
C GLY A 217 1.91 12.65 10.99
N PRO A 218 1.76 13.98 11.08
CA PRO A 218 0.94 14.76 10.17
C PRO A 218 1.69 15.27 8.93
N ASN A 219 3.03 15.17 8.92
CA ASN A 219 3.87 15.81 7.92
C ASN A 219 3.91 15.01 6.61
N PRO A 220 4.08 15.68 5.46
CA PRO A 220 4.46 15.01 4.23
C PRO A 220 5.88 14.44 4.36
N PHE A 221 6.15 13.36 3.63
CA PHE A 221 7.45 12.71 3.64
C PHE A 221 7.77 12.05 2.30
N ALA A 222 9.04 11.70 2.13
CA ALA A 222 9.56 11.07 0.93
C ALA A 222 9.75 9.56 1.11
N LEU A 223 9.51 8.83 0.04
CA LEU A 223 9.84 7.42 -0.11
C LEU A 223 10.84 7.29 -1.24
N LEU A 224 12.05 6.85 -0.90
CA LEU A 224 13.10 6.71 -1.89
C LEU A 224 12.79 5.51 -2.82
N VAL A 225 12.78 5.76 -4.13
CA VAL A 225 12.51 4.72 -5.13
C VAL A 225 13.50 3.57 -4.97
N HIS A 226 13.03 2.35 -5.11
CA HIS A 226 13.82 1.14 -4.94
C HIS A 226 13.28 0.00 -5.81
N ASN A 227 13.98 -1.14 -5.78
CA ASN A 227 13.70 -2.30 -6.63
C ASN A 227 13.88 -2.01 -8.13
N VAL A 228 13.61 -2.98 -8.99
CA VAL A 228 13.81 -2.86 -10.45
C VAL A 228 12.82 -1.86 -11.05
N GLN A 229 13.34 -0.87 -11.76
CA GLN A 229 12.57 0.18 -12.45
C GLN A 229 12.53 -0.06 -13.97
N ARG A 230 11.71 0.71 -14.69
CA ARG A 230 11.53 0.58 -16.14
C ARG A 230 12.83 0.84 -16.89
N ALA A 231 13.11 0.03 -17.92
CA ALA A 231 14.33 0.20 -18.71
C ALA A 231 14.36 1.58 -19.39
N GLY A 232 15.48 2.28 -19.30
CA GLY A 232 15.67 3.63 -19.85
C GLY A 232 15.11 4.77 -19.00
N SER A 233 14.28 4.49 -17.98
CA SER A 233 13.64 5.52 -17.15
C SER A 233 14.63 6.30 -16.27
N GLU A 234 14.26 7.54 -15.91
CA GLU A 234 15.02 8.34 -14.95
C GLU A 234 15.10 7.65 -13.57
N ALA A 235 14.05 6.94 -13.16
CA ALA A 235 14.07 6.12 -11.95
C ALA A 235 15.16 5.02 -12.00
N GLN A 236 15.32 4.34 -13.13
CA GLN A 236 16.38 3.35 -13.32
C GLN A 236 17.78 3.99 -13.33
N LYS A 237 17.94 5.13 -14.00
CA LYS A 237 19.20 5.87 -14.03
C LYS A 237 19.61 6.32 -12.63
N ALA A 238 18.67 6.85 -11.85
CA ALA A 238 18.90 7.26 -10.47
C ALA A 238 19.32 6.10 -9.56
N LEU A 239 18.66 4.94 -9.67
CA LEU A 239 19.05 3.74 -8.94
C LEU A 239 20.43 3.21 -9.34
N THR A 240 20.74 3.26 -10.65
CA THR A 240 22.05 2.84 -11.17
C THR A 240 23.15 3.75 -10.63
N LYS A 241 22.92 5.06 -10.60
CA LYS A 241 23.84 6.04 -10.02
C LYS A 241 24.05 5.79 -8.52
N ARG A 242 22.97 5.65 -7.75
CA ARG A 242 23.05 5.33 -6.31
C ARG A 242 23.82 4.03 -6.04
N ARG A 243 23.62 3.00 -6.88
CA ARG A 243 24.37 1.75 -6.78
C ARG A 243 25.88 1.94 -7.01
N LYS A 244 26.27 2.74 -8.02
CA LYS A 244 27.69 3.05 -8.29
C LYS A 244 28.34 3.84 -7.15
N GLU A 245 27.56 4.69 -6.48
CA GLU A 245 27.98 5.49 -5.33
C GLU A 245 27.92 4.74 -3.99
N ASN A 246 27.59 3.43 -3.99
CA ASN A 246 27.36 2.64 -2.78
C ASN A 246 26.29 3.22 -1.82
N LYS A 247 25.35 4.00 -2.35
CA LYS A 247 24.20 4.55 -1.61
C LYS A 247 23.07 3.52 -1.47
N TRP A 248 22.08 3.83 -0.64
CA TRP A 248 20.91 2.98 -0.43
C TRP A 248 20.12 2.76 -1.72
N THR A 249 19.75 1.50 -2.01
CA THR A 249 19.01 1.10 -3.24
C THR A 249 17.78 0.22 -2.97
N GLY A 250 17.48 -0.05 -1.70
CA GLY A 250 16.40 -0.92 -1.28
C GLY A 250 16.78 -1.73 -0.04
N TYR A 251 15.76 -2.37 0.54
CA TYR A 251 15.92 -3.25 1.68
C TYR A 251 16.39 -4.63 1.23
N LYS A 252 17.39 -5.18 1.94
CA LYS A 252 17.87 -6.54 1.76
C LYS A 252 17.38 -7.37 2.95
N LYS A 253 16.89 -8.58 2.67
CA LYS A 253 16.63 -9.59 3.70
C LYS A 253 17.85 -10.49 3.80
#